data_AF-A0A3M0Y2Q6-F1
#
_entry.id   AF-A0A3M0Y2Q6-F1
#
_cell.length_a   1.000
_cell.length_b   1.000
_cell.length_c   1.000
_cell.angle_alpha   90.00
_cell.angle_beta   90.00
_cell.angle_gamma   90.00
#
_symmetry.space_group_name_H-M   'P 1'
#
loop_
_entity.id
_entity.type
_entity.pdbx_description
1 polymer ?
#
loop_
_entity_poly.entity_id
_entity_poly.type
_entity_poly.pdbx_seq_one_letter_code
_entity_poly.pdbx_strand_id
1 'polypeptide(L)'
;IFVQVNQAGQMEHIAYHPQDTQVLNLVPPPAICGPGCALGSRSPPPQQQESPLTFGITGSEGQSGYSSIISQPAVQKLLLDVAHVPRTPEFLDAALKGTGVKRRALEKLRLVRQQDGECVISFPLFTSEDVRKVRAVAERAVRSLVSALTARRSEIDALLKHYGARDVARKTVAYIVLGCFSLDWDGLDLTAEKGYRSVPEVTIGGGKFIPWAEERSDLSLKGIYWGSHNDREGDFCFTSFGDHFSLPRYAFPDVFWRWQLPTHAVSKVSDRLKPAVERAMRQMIRGMIRQVGRIMFALRDGERTLAELTHLVEMDAEEANALLTLLGKLEYVEKHGERFRSQALVLSERDGAMVQQLRRIGWEVIEAWLSANYDDVKAQLSGLTAIRYGVPYSVVFTQIWHYLFGTANRQLVEVGMFVDPYALNRRYKGFIPVVWHKSLGDLR
;
A
#
# COMPACT_ATOMS: atom_id res chain seq x y z
N ILE A 1 2.36 -6.47 -4.17
CA ILE A 1 1.79 -6.10 -2.85
C ILE A 1 1.10 -7.34 -2.32
N PHE A 2 1.60 -7.92 -1.23
CA PHE A 2 0.95 -9.05 -0.59
C PHE A 2 -0.07 -8.46 0.40
N VAL A 3 -1.29 -8.97 0.37
CA VAL A 3 -2.23 -8.76 1.46
C VAL A 3 -2.22 -10.09 2.24
N GLN A 4 -2.26 -10.05 3.56
CA GLN A 4 -2.54 -11.21 4.39
C GLN A 4 -3.69 -10.83 5.32
N VAL A 5 -4.71 -11.66 5.37
CA VAL A 5 -5.82 -11.49 6.32
C VAL A 5 -5.47 -12.34 7.52
N ASN A 6 -5.36 -11.72 8.70
CA ASN A 6 -5.16 -12.48 9.94
C ASN A 6 -6.47 -13.20 10.34
N GLN A 7 -6.39 -14.11 11.33
CA GLN A 7 -7.54 -14.92 11.76
C GLN A 7 -8.73 -14.10 12.31
N ALA A 8 -8.60 -12.78 12.49
CA ALA A 8 -9.64 -11.87 12.93
C ALA A 8 -10.33 -11.09 11.80
N GLY A 9 -10.02 -11.38 10.52
CA GLY A 9 -10.69 -10.72 9.39
C GLY A 9 -10.20 -9.29 9.09
N GLN A 10 -9.10 -8.86 9.72
CA GLN A 10 -8.50 -7.55 9.46
C GLN A 10 -7.43 -7.64 8.36
N MET A 11 -7.44 -6.67 7.44
CA MET A 11 -6.45 -6.56 6.35
C MET A 11 -5.08 -6.14 6.91
N GLU A 12 -4.10 -7.04 6.88
CA GLU A 12 -2.68 -6.71 7.04
C GLU A 12 -2.04 -6.62 5.65
N HIS A 13 -1.34 -5.53 5.36
CA HIS A 13 -0.53 -5.44 4.15
C HIS A 13 0.84 -6.05 4.48
N ILE A 14 1.34 -6.96 3.66
CA ILE A 14 2.68 -7.53 3.78
C ILE A 14 3.57 -7.00 2.65
N ALA A 15 4.76 -6.63 3.09
CA ALA A 15 5.93 -6.21 2.35
C ALA A 15 6.05 -6.69 0.89
N TYR A 16 6.35 -5.73 0.01
CA TYR A 16 7.08 -5.95 -1.23
C TYR A 16 8.42 -6.66 -0.94
N HIS A 17 8.77 -7.68 -1.73
CA HIS A 17 10.08 -8.35 -1.69
C HIS A 17 11.06 -7.52 -2.57
N PRO A 18 11.99 -6.73 -2.00
CA PRO A 18 12.91 -5.92 -2.77
C PRO A 18 14.16 -6.76 -3.05
N GLN A 19 14.07 -7.71 -3.99
CA GLN A 19 15.27 -8.37 -4.51
C GLN A 19 15.68 -7.89 -5.91
N ASP A 20 14.84 -7.12 -6.61
CA ASP A 20 15.16 -6.65 -7.97
C ASP A 20 15.32 -5.13 -8.11
N THR A 21 15.64 -4.42 -7.04
CA THR A 21 16.03 -3.00 -7.12
C THR A 21 17.04 -2.65 -6.02
N GLN A 22 18.28 -3.07 -6.23
CA GLN A 22 19.44 -2.49 -5.57
C GLN A 22 20.32 -1.80 -6.61
N VAL A 23 20.38 -0.46 -6.58
CA VAL A 23 21.65 0.27 -6.57
C VAL A 23 21.44 1.55 -5.76
N LEU A 24 21.91 1.56 -4.50
CA LEU A 24 22.22 2.78 -3.77
C LEU A 24 23.59 3.27 -4.28
N ASN A 25 23.60 4.15 -5.28
CA ASN A 25 24.79 4.96 -5.55
C ASN A 25 24.69 6.22 -4.69
N LEU A 26 25.19 6.14 -3.45
CA LEU A 26 25.65 7.33 -2.75
C LEU A 26 26.91 7.81 -3.49
N VAL A 27 26.76 8.84 -4.32
CA VAL A 27 27.89 9.57 -4.89
C VAL A 27 28.44 10.46 -3.77
N PRO A 28 29.65 10.21 -3.23
CA PRO A 28 30.30 11.19 -2.37
C PRO A 28 30.67 12.43 -3.21
N PRO A 29 30.74 13.63 -2.62
CA PRO A 29 31.21 14.81 -3.34
C PRO A 29 32.63 14.58 -3.88
N PRO A 30 32.99 15.19 -5.03
CA PRO A 30 34.22 14.85 -5.71
C PRO A 30 35.43 15.22 -4.85
N ALA A 31 36.20 14.21 -4.48
CA ALA A 31 37.58 14.37 -4.07
C ALA A 31 38.41 14.73 -5.30
N ILE A 32 39.11 15.86 -5.22
CA ILE A 32 40.09 16.30 -6.22
C ILE A 32 41.27 15.32 -6.17
N CYS A 33 41.45 14.50 -7.21
CA CYS A 33 42.68 13.75 -7.45
C CYS A 33 43.05 13.81 -8.93
N GLY A 34 44.34 14.07 -9.17
CA GLY A 34 44.94 14.44 -10.45
C GLY A 34 45.12 13.29 -11.46
N PRO A 35 45.82 13.58 -12.57
CA PRO A 35 45.78 12.78 -13.79
C PRO A 35 46.69 11.57 -13.71
N GLY A 36 46.14 10.39 -14.01
CA GLY A 36 46.91 9.20 -14.34
C GLY A 36 46.36 7.93 -13.71
N CYS A 37 45.37 7.30 -14.36
CA CYS A 37 45.20 5.85 -14.30
C CYS A 37 44.35 5.37 -15.48
N ALA A 38 44.89 4.38 -16.18
CA ALA A 38 44.43 3.86 -17.46
C ALA A 38 43.11 3.06 -17.39
N LEU A 39 42.43 3.05 -18.53
CA LEU A 39 41.15 2.42 -18.83
C LEU A 39 41.22 0.88 -18.77
N GLY A 40 40.45 0.28 -17.86
CA GLY A 40 40.06 -1.13 -17.91
C GLY A 40 38.64 -1.25 -18.46
N SER A 41 38.48 -1.98 -19.57
CA SER A 41 37.20 -2.27 -20.22
C SER A 41 36.25 -3.01 -19.27
N ARG A 42 35.21 -2.32 -18.80
CA ARG A 42 34.10 -2.94 -18.07
C ARG A 42 33.15 -3.57 -19.09
N SER A 43 32.94 -4.88 -18.97
CA SER A 43 31.80 -5.56 -19.57
C SER A 43 30.50 -4.86 -19.13
N PRO A 44 29.51 -4.69 -20.03
CA PRO A 44 28.24 -4.09 -19.64
C PRO A 44 27.59 -4.93 -18.54
N PRO A 45 26.93 -4.30 -17.55
CA PRO A 45 26.19 -5.03 -16.54
C PRO A 45 25.13 -5.92 -17.21
N PRO A 46 24.82 -7.11 -16.67
CA PRO A 46 23.74 -7.93 -17.18
C PRO A 46 22.47 -7.09 -17.21
N GLN A 47 21.84 -6.99 -18.39
CA GLN A 47 20.54 -6.35 -18.55
C GLN A 47 19.55 -7.05 -17.61
N GLN A 48 19.20 -6.40 -16.50
CA GLN A 48 18.06 -6.81 -15.68
C GLN A 48 16.86 -6.84 -16.62
N GLN A 49 16.28 -8.02 -16.85
CA GLN A 49 15.04 -8.14 -17.60
C GLN A 49 13.97 -7.38 -16.80
N GLU A 50 13.56 -6.23 -17.33
CA GLU A 50 12.48 -5.45 -16.73
C GLU A 50 11.20 -6.30 -16.67
N SER A 51 10.64 -6.43 -15.47
CA SER A 51 9.34 -7.08 -15.21
C SER A 51 8.25 -6.31 -15.97
N PRO A 52 7.60 -6.88 -17.00
CA PRO A 52 6.60 -6.15 -17.79
C PRO A 52 5.30 -5.86 -17.04
N LEU A 53 5.01 -6.58 -15.94
CA LEU A 53 3.83 -6.37 -15.11
C LEU A 53 4.20 -5.80 -13.74
N THR A 54 3.30 -4.97 -13.22
CA THR A 54 3.10 -4.76 -11.78
C THR A 54 1.95 -5.66 -11.34
N PHE A 55 2.08 -6.33 -10.21
CA PHE A 55 1.09 -7.31 -9.78
C PHE A 55 0.89 -7.33 -8.26
N GLY A 56 -0.23 -7.89 -7.85
CA GLY A 56 -0.57 -8.09 -6.45
C GLY A 56 -1.73 -9.04 -6.27
N ILE A 57 -2.23 -9.06 -5.05
CA ILE A 57 -3.42 -9.79 -4.65
C ILE A 57 -4.31 -8.92 -3.77
N THR A 58 -5.60 -9.21 -3.78
CA THR A 58 -6.54 -8.79 -2.73
C THR A 58 -6.91 -10.02 -1.91
N GLY A 59 -6.65 -10.01 -0.61
CA GLY A 59 -6.78 -11.19 0.26
C GLY A 59 -5.42 -11.84 0.58
N SER A 60 -5.37 -13.08 1.07
CA SER A 60 -4.15 -13.74 1.54
C SER A 60 -3.59 -14.75 0.53
N GLU A 61 -2.28 -14.72 0.25
CA GLU A 61 -1.65 -15.68 -0.67
C GLU A 61 -1.58 -17.11 -0.10
N GLY A 62 -1.41 -17.24 1.22
CA GLY A 62 -1.04 -18.50 1.85
C GLY A 62 0.22 -19.12 1.22
N GLN A 63 0.19 -20.43 1.02
CA GLN A 63 1.26 -21.19 0.35
C GLN A 63 0.91 -21.47 -1.12
N SER A 64 0.17 -20.58 -1.79
CA SER A 64 -0.29 -20.82 -3.17
C SER A 64 0.83 -20.80 -4.21
N GLY A 65 1.93 -20.09 -3.92
CA GLY A 65 3.04 -19.90 -4.85
C GLY A 65 2.75 -18.89 -5.97
N TYR A 66 1.63 -18.16 -5.90
CA TYR A 66 1.25 -17.14 -6.87
C TYR A 66 2.38 -16.16 -7.17
N SER A 67 2.95 -15.52 -6.13
CA SER A 67 3.96 -14.49 -6.28
C SER A 67 5.26 -15.05 -6.86
N SER A 68 5.58 -16.32 -6.58
CA SER A 68 6.75 -17.00 -7.16
C SER A 68 6.58 -17.33 -8.65
N ILE A 69 5.35 -17.50 -9.10
CA ILE A 69 5.02 -17.81 -10.50
C ILE A 69 4.90 -16.53 -11.31
N ILE A 70 4.11 -15.56 -10.85
CA ILE A 70 3.86 -14.33 -11.61
C ILE A 70 5.07 -13.38 -11.59
N SER A 71 6.01 -13.50 -10.66
CA SER A 71 7.26 -12.71 -10.69
C SER A 71 8.17 -13.08 -11.87
N GLN A 72 7.97 -14.23 -12.51
CA GLN A 72 8.83 -14.69 -13.60
C GLN A 72 8.54 -13.91 -14.89
N PRO A 73 9.53 -13.23 -15.50
CA PRO A 73 9.31 -12.43 -16.70
C PRO A 73 8.69 -13.21 -17.87
N ALA A 74 9.04 -14.49 -18.04
CA ALA A 74 8.47 -15.36 -19.07
C ALA A 74 6.96 -15.59 -18.87
N VAL A 75 6.52 -15.81 -17.62
CA VAL A 75 5.10 -15.96 -17.28
C VAL A 75 4.36 -14.65 -17.55
N GLN A 76 4.93 -13.51 -17.16
CA GLN A 76 4.30 -12.22 -17.37
C GLN A 76 4.12 -11.88 -18.86
N LYS A 77 5.15 -12.13 -19.68
CA LYS A 77 5.07 -11.96 -21.15
C LYS A 77 4.00 -12.86 -21.75
N LEU A 78 3.96 -14.13 -21.35
CA LEU A 78 2.92 -15.06 -21.80
C LEU A 78 1.51 -14.57 -21.43
N LEU A 79 1.31 -14.06 -20.21
CA LEU A 79 0.02 -13.52 -19.79
C LEU A 79 -0.37 -12.29 -20.62
N LEU A 80 0.57 -11.42 -20.98
CA LEU A 80 0.29 -10.33 -21.92
C LEU A 80 -0.07 -10.85 -23.31
N ASP A 81 0.63 -11.86 -23.83
CA ASP A 81 0.32 -12.45 -25.15
C ASP A 81 -1.11 -13.03 -25.18
N VAL A 82 -1.50 -13.75 -24.13
CA VAL A 82 -2.86 -14.31 -23.98
C VAL A 82 -3.91 -13.19 -23.81
N ALA A 83 -3.54 -12.05 -23.21
CA ALA A 83 -4.42 -10.89 -23.08
C ALA A 83 -4.69 -10.21 -24.42
N HIS A 84 -3.70 -10.18 -25.31
CA HIS A 84 -3.88 -9.62 -26.65
C HIS A 84 -4.78 -10.50 -27.51
N VAL A 85 -4.62 -11.81 -27.42
CA VAL A 85 -5.36 -12.76 -28.26
C VAL A 85 -5.30 -14.16 -27.61
N PRO A 86 -6.41 -14.93 -27.62
CA PRO A 86 -6.41 -16.30 -27.11
C PRO A 86 -5.29 -17.17 -27.72
N ARG A 87 -4.87 -18.18 -26.97
CA ARG A 87 -3.74 -19.06 -27.34
C ARG A 87 -4.08 -20.51 -27.12
N THR A 88 -3.58 -21.41 -27.95
CA THR A 88 -3.79 -22.84 -27.72
C THR A 88 -3.02 -23.32 -26.49
N PRO A 89 -3.46 -24.41 -25.84
CA PRO A 89 -2.71 -25.04 -24.76
C PRO A 89 -1.25 -25.35 -25.12
N GLU A 90 -0.99 -25.78 -26.35
CA GLU A 90 0.34 -26.11 -26.87
C GLU A 90 1.25 -24.88 -26.93
N PHE A 91 0.69 -23.72 -27.30
CA PHE A 91 1.43 -22.45 -27.27
C PHE A 91 1.88 -22.12 -25.84
N LEU A 92 1.00 -22.24 -24.85
CA LEU A 92 1.34 -21.99 -23.45
C LEU A 92 2.42 -22.97 -22.96
N ASP A 93 2.27 -24.26 -23.26
CA ASP A 93 3.23 -25.27 -22.85
C ASP A 93 4.61 -25.06 -23.52
N ALA A 94 4.64 -24.61 -24.77
CA ALA A 94 5.88 -24.22 -25.46
C ALA A 94 6.52 -22.96 -24.84
N ALA A 95 5.72 -21.92 -24.55
CA ALA A 95 6.21 -20.67 -23.97
C ALA A 95 6.74 -20.83 -22.52
N LEU A 96 6.22 -21.80 -21.77
CA LEU A 96 6.65 -22.10 -20.41
C LEU A 96 7.83 -23.09 -20.34
N LYS A 97 8.27 -23.66 -21.47
CA LYS A 97 9.35 -24.65 -21.49
C LYS A 97 10.63 -24.08 -20.88
N GLY A 98 11.17 -24.77 -19.88
CA GLY A 98 12.40 -24.36 -19.18
C GLY A 98 12.22 -23.38 -18.03
N THR A 99 11.00 -22.87 -17.78
CA THR A 99 10.73 -21.95 -16.65
C THR A 99 10.51 -22.66 -15.31
N GLY A 100 10.23 -23.97 -15.34
CA GLY A 100 9.78 -24.74 -14.17
C GLY A 100 8.30 -24.54 -13.83
N VAL A 101 7.60 -23.61 -14.49
CA VAL A 101 6.15 -23.41 -14.38
C VAL A 101 5.43 -24.25 -15.43
N LYS A 102 4.31 -24.86 -15.03
CA LYS A 102 3.44 -25.63 -15.94
C LYS A 102 2.15 -24.87 -16.17
N ARG A 103 1.53 -24.99 -17.35
CA ARG A 103 0.23 -24.38 -17.68
C ARG A 103 -0.84 -24.66 -16.60
N ARG A 104 -0.92 -25.90 -16.12
CA ARG A 104 -1.85 -26.30 -15.06
C ARG A 104 -1.69 -25.48 -13.76
N ALA A 105 -0.49 -24.97 -13.46
CA ALA A 105 -0.29 -24.07 -12.33
C ALA A 105 -0.96 -22.72 -12.56
N LEU A 106 -0.87 -22.16 -13.77
CA LEU A 106 -1.56 -20.92 -14.16
C LEU A 106 -3.09 -21.09 -14.09
N GLU A 107 -3.61 -22.22 -14.57
CA GLU A 107 -5.03 -22.56 -14.48
C GLU A 107 -5.50 -22.69 -13.03
N LYS A 108 -4.72 -23.39 -12.19
CA LYS A 108 -5.01 -23.55 -10.77
C LYS A 108 -5.10 -22.18 -10.09
N LEU A 109 -4.14 -21.30 -10.35
CA LEU A 109 -4.12 -19.92 -9.85
C LEU A 109 -5.15 -19.00 -10.49
N ARG A 110 -5.99 -19.50 -11.41
CA ARG A 110 -6.98 -18.74 -12.19
C ARG A 110 -6.38 -17.57 -12.98
N LEU A 111 -5.13 -17.67 -13.41
CA LEU A 111 -4.50 -16.66 -14.28
C LEU A 111 -4.95 -16.85 -15.73
N VAL A 112 -5.18 -18.10 -16.13
CA VAL A 112 -5.77 -18.47 -17.41
C VAL A 112 -6.88 -19.50 -17.21
N ARG A 113 -7.77 -19.63 -18.18
CA ARG A 113 -8.74 -20.73 -18.25
C ARG A 113 -8.91 -21.18 -19.70
N GLN A 114 -9.41 -22.40 -19.88
CA GLN A 114 -9.77 -22.88 -21.20
C GLN A 114 -11.18 -22.39 -21.60
N GLN A 115 -11.32 -21.98 -22.85
CA GLN A 115 -12.55 -21.56 -23.48
C GLN A 115 -12.46 -21.92 -24.98
N ASP A 116 -13.42 -22.72 -25.46
CA ASP A 116 -13.53 -23.09 -26.89
C ASP A 116 -12.25 -23.68 -27.52
N GLY A 117 -11.48 -24.46 -26.74
CA GLY A 117 -10.22 -25.07 -27.17
C GLY A 117 -8.99 -24.15 -27.07
N GLU A 118 -9.18 -22.90 -26.68
CA GLU A 118 -8.12 -21.93 -26.45
C GLU A 118 -7.99 -21.59 -24.96
N CYS A 119 -6.89 -20.95 -24.60
CA CYS A 119 -6.62 -20.39 -23.29
C CYS A 119 -6.82 -18.88 -23.34
N VAL A 120 -7.58 -18.35 -22.39
CA VAL A 120 -7.87 -16.92 -22.22
C VAL A 120 -7.50 -16.49 -20.80
N ILE A 121 -7.34 -15.17 -20.59
CA ILE A 121 -7.11 -14.60 -19.26
C ILE A 121 -8.33 -14.84 -18.36
N SER A 122 -8.08 -15.18 -17.10
CA SER A 122 -9.14 -15.48 -16.13
C SER A 122 -9.08 -14.64 -14.84
N PHE A 123 -8.33 -13.54 -14.86
CA PHE A 123 -8.19 -12.61 -13.75
C PHE A 123 -8.12 -11.15 -14.23
N PRO A 124 -8.25 -10.15 -13.33
CA PRO A 124 -7.99 -8.74 -13.64
C PRO A 124 -6.54 -8.48 -14.09
N LEU A 125 -6.31 -8.60 -15.40
CA LEU A 125 -5.12 -8.12 -16.07
C LEU A 125 -5.48 -6.89 -16.90
N PHE A 126 -4.88 -5.75 -16.57
CA PHE A 126 -5.06 -4.50 -17.30
C PHE A 126 -3.86 -4.27 -18.21
N THR A 127 -4.12 -4.16 -19.52
CA THR A 127 -3.09 -3.68 -20.45
C THR A 127 -2.84 -2.18 -20.25
N SER A 128 -1.82 -1.64 -20.88
CA SER A 128 -1.54 -0.20 -20.87
C SER A 128 -2.72 0.62 -21.41
N GLU A 129 -3.46 0.07 -22.38
CA GLU A 129 -4.69 0.68 -22.90
C GLU A 129 -5.81 0.65 -21.87
N ASP A 130 -6.01 -0.48 -21.19
CA ASP A 130 -6.98 -0.61 -20.12
C ASP A 130 -6.71 0.39 -18.99
N VAL A 131 -5.45 0.52 -18.55
CA VAL A 131 -5.05 1.49 -17.51
C VAL A 131 -5.35 2.93 -17.96
N ARG A 132 -5.00 3.30 -19.20
CA ARG A 132 -5.35 4.63 -19.76
C ARG A 132 -6.85 4.88 -19.70
N LYS A 133 -7.65 3.89 -20.10
CA LYS A 133 -9.11 3.99 -20.11
C LYS A 133 -9.68 4.12 -18.71
N VAL A 134 -9.24 3.28 -17.76
CA VAL A 134 -9.67 3.34 -16.35
C VAL A 134 -9.36 4.70 -15.75
N ARG A 135 -8.15 5.23 -15.95
CA ARG A 135 -7.78 6.57 -15.46
C ARG A 135 -8.66 7.65 -16.07
N ALA A 136 -8.88 7.64 -17.38
CA ALA A 136 -9.71 8.63 -18.04
C ALA A 136 -11.17 8.61 -17.54
N VAL A 137 -11.72 7.43 -17.27
CA VAL A 137 -13.06 7.28 -16.67
C VAL A 137 -13.04 7.78 -15.21
N ALA A 138 -12.04 7.39 -14.42
CA ALA A 138 -11.91 7.81 -13.03
C ALA A 138 -11.84 9.32 -12.88
N GLU A 139 -11.02 10.01 -13.68
CA GLU A 139 -10.91 11.48 -13.70
C GLU A 139 -12.25 12.20 -13.87
N ARG A 140 -13.17 11.61 -14.65
CA ARG A 140 -14.50 12.16 -14.86
C ARG A 140 -15.48 11.78 -13.77
N ALA A 141 -15.55 10.49 -13.47
CA ALA A 141 -16.56 9.92 -12.59
C ALA A 141 -16.42 10.43 -11.14
N VAL A 142 -15.19 10.66 -10.67
CA VAL A 142 -14.96 11.06 -9.27
C VAL A 142 -15.31 12.52 -8.99
N ARG A 143 -15.55 13.36 -10.01
CA ARG A 143 -15.88 14.77 -9.79
C ARG A 143 -17.15 14.96 -8.97
N SER A 144 -18.17 14.12 -9.20
CA SER A 144 -19.40 14.14 -8.40
C SER A 144 -19.17 13.64 -6.97
N LEU A 145 -18.30 12.65 -6.77
CA LEU A 145 -17.89 12.18 -5.44
C LEU A 145 -17.17 13.28 -4.64
N VAL A 146 -16.19 13.94 -5.27
CA VAL A 146 -15.44 15.07 -4.69
C VAL A 146 -16.38 16.23 -4.37
N SER A 147 -17.32 16.54 -5.27
CA SER A 147 -18.32 17.59 -5.05
C SER A 147 -19.22 17.25 -3.86
N ALA A 148 -19.66 16.00 -3.72
CA ALA A 148 -20.49 15.55 -2.60
C ALA A 148 -19.76 15.67 -1.25
N LEU A 149 -18.49 15.27 -1.17
CA LEU A 149 -17.68 15.48 0.04
C LEU A 149 -17.45 16.97 0.34
N THR A 150 -17.17 17.76 -0.70
CA THR A 150 -16.93 19.20 -0.55
C THR A 150 -18.20 19.94 -0.12
N ALA A 151 -19.39 19.50 -0.54
CA ALA A 151 -20.67 20.04 -0.09
C ALA A 151 -20.89 19.86 1.42
N ARG A 152 -20.28 18.82 2.03
CA ARG A 152 -20.30 18.57 3.48
C ARG A 152 -19.13 19.25 4.22
N ARG A 153 -18.37 20.13 3.57
CA ARG A 153 -17.15 20.75 4.14
C ARG A 153 -17.39 21.43 5.49
N SER A 154 -18.46 22.19 5.65
CA SER A 154 -18.73 22.93 6.89
C SER A 154 -18.93 22.01 8.09
N GLU A 155 -19.64 20.89 7.89
CA GLU A 155 -19.85 19.84 8.89
C GLU A 155 -18.54 19.11 9.22
N ILE A 156 -17.78 18.73 8.19
CA ILE A 156 -16.47 18.10 8.34
C ILE A 156 -15.51 19.02 9.11
N ASP A 157 -15.44 20.30 8.75
CA ASP A 157 -14.60 21.29 9.43
C ASP A 157 -15.06 21.52 10.87
N ALA A 158 -16.35 21.39 11.18
CA ALA A 158 -16.85 21.43 12.55
C ALA A 158 -16.37 20.23 13.37
N LEU A 159 -16.46 19.01 12.81
CA LEU A 159 -15.96 17.80 13.47
C LEU A 159 -14.45 17.85 13.72
N LEU A 160 -13.68 18.31 12.74
CA LEU A 160 -12.22 18.43 12.83
C LEU A 160 -11.75 19.45 13.89
N LYS A 161 -12.62 20.35 14.38
CA LYS A 161 -12.30 21.24 15.51
C LYS A 161 -12.17 20.48 16.83
N HIS A 162 -12.74 19.28 16.95
CA HIS A 162 -12.64 18.45 18.15
C HIS A 162 -11.31 17.73 18.28
N TYR A 163 -10.47 17.72 17.24
CA TYR A 163 -9.12 17.16 17.35
C TYR A 163 -8.27 18.03 18.29
N GLY A 164 -7.82 17.43 19.39
CA GLY A 164 -7.25 18.17 20.51
C GLY A 164 -5.80 18.64 20.33
N ALA A 165 -5.02 18.04 19.43
CA ALA A 165 -3.63 18.41 19.23
C ALA A 165 -3.51 19.63 18.30
N ARG A 166 -3.02 20.75 18.84
CA ARG A 166 -3.03 22.07 18.18
C ARG A 166 -2.09 22.19 16.98
N ASP A 167 -1.02 21.39 16.95
CA ASP A 167 0.06 21.54 15.97
C ASP A 167 -0.13 20.71 14.69
N VAL A 168 -1.18 19.88 14.64
CA VAL A 168 -1.50 19.11 13.44
C VAL A 168 -2.56 19.84 12.62
N ALA A 169 -2.24 20.09 11.35
CA ALA A 169 -3.19 20.68 10.43
C ALA A 169 -4.43 19.80 10.29
N ARG A 170 -5.63 20.39 10.41
CA ARG A 170 -6.92 19.68 10.22
C ARG A 170 -7.01 18.95 8.89
N LYS A 171 -6.38 19.48 7.83
CA LYS A 171 -6.30 18.84 6.52
C LYS A 171 -5.53 17.50 6.54
N THR A 172 -4.58 17.34 7.46
CA THR A 172 -3.88 16.07 7.69
C THR A 172 -4.81 15.03 8.32
N VAL A 173 -5.59 15.44 9.33
CA VAL A 173 -6.61 14.57 9.94
C VAL A 173 -7.65 14.17 8.89
N ALA A 174 -8.16 15.13 8.09
CA ALA A 174 -9.10 14.88 7.02
C ALA A 174 -8.54 13.89 5.97
N TYR A 175 -7.31 14.10 5.51
CA TYR A 175 -6.66 13.21 4.53
C TYR A 175 -6.53 11.77 5.05
N ILE A 176 -6.20 11.58 6.33
CA ILE A 176 -6.11 10.24 6.92
C ILE A 176 -7.51 9.65 7.15
N VAL A 177 -8.41 10.36 7.82
CA VAL A 177 -9.68 9.78 8.25
C VAL A 177 -10.65 9.63 7.07
N LEU A 178 -10.83 10.66 6.24
CA LEU A 178 -11.71 10.57 5.08
C LEU A 178 -11.01 9.91 3.89
N GLY A 179 -9.73 10.20 3.66
CA GLY A 179 -9.01 9.66 2.50
C GLY A 179 -8.55 8.22 2.65
N CYS A 180 -7.99 7.84 3.81
CA CYS A 180 -7.54 6.48 4.09
C CYS A 180 -8.62 5.63 4.76
N PHE A 181 -9.11 6.04 5.93
CA PHE A 181 -10.01 5.14 6.67
C PHE A 181 -11.35 5.02 5.93
N SER A 182 -11.87 6.12 5.39
CA SER A 182 -13.16 6.10 4.70
C SER A 182 -13.08 5.68 3.23
N LEU A 183 -12.47 6.49 2.36
CA LEU A 183 -12.50 6.22 0.91
C LEU A 183 -11.79 4.91 0.51
N ASP A 184 -10.71 4.54 1.20
CA ASP A 184 -9.97 3.30 0.96
C ASP A 184 -10.58 2.13 1.76
N TRP A 185 -10.42 2.08 3.09
CA TRP A 185 -10.83 0.91 3.87
C TRP A 185 -12.36 0.71 3.88
N ASP A 186 -13.12 1.72 4.28
CA ASP A 186 -14.58 1.63 4.34
C ASP A 186 -15.19 1.49 2.95
N GLY A 187 -14.60 2.14 1.94
CA GLY A 187 -15.00 1.98 0.54
C GLY A 187 -14.84 0.54 0.06
N LEU A 188 -13.73 -0.13 0.41
CA LEU A 188 -13.51 -1.54 0.08
C LEU A 188 -14.50 -2.46 0.79
N ASP A 189 -14.88 -2.16 2.03
CA ASP A 189 -15.87 -2.90 2.81
C ASP A 189 -17.28 -2.70 2.26
N LEU A 190 -17.69 -1.45 2.04
CA LEU A 190 -18.99 -1.07 1.50
C LEU A 190 -19.21 -1.65 0.09
N THR A 191 -18.21 -1.57 -0.78
CA THR A 191 -18.32 -2.13 -2.14
C THR A 191 -18.48 -3.65 -2.13
N ALA A 192 -17.88 -4.35 -1.16
CA ALA A 192 -18.09 -5.79 -0.98
C ALA A 192 -19.47 -6.08 -0.38
N GLU A 193 -19.87 -5.36 0.68
CA GLU A 193 -21.15 -5.52 1.37
C GLU A 193 -22.34 -5.36 0.42
N LYS A 194 -22.26 -4.39 -0.50
CA LYS A 194 -23.32 -4.11 -1.48
C LYS A 194 -23.22 -4.94 -2.77
N GLY A 195 -22.25 -5.85 -2.86
CA GLY A 195 -22.07 -6.72 -4.03
C GLY A 195 -21.51 -6.04 -5.28
N TYR A 196 -21.01 -4.80 -5.17
CA TYR A 196 -20.33 -4.12 -6.26
C TYR A 196 -18.96 -4.73 -6.57
N ARG A 197 -18.33 -5.34 -5.55
CA ARG A 197 -17.02 -5.99 -5.59
C ARG A 197 -17.10 -7.43 -5.11
N SER A 198 -16.36 -8.33 -5.76
CA SER A 198 -16.20 -9.71 -5.29
C SER A 198 -15.24 -9.80 -4.11
N VAL A 199 -15.54 -10.71 -3.18
CA VAL A 199 -14.64 -11.08 -2.09
C VAL A 199 -13.60 -12.12 -2.55
N PRO A 200 -12.46 -12.25 -1.86
CA PRO A 200 -11.45 -13.26 -2.19
C PRO A 200 -11.97 -14.71 -2.22
N GLU A 201 -11.78 -15.40 -3.35
CA GLU A 201 -12.30 -16.77 -3.57
C GLU A 201 -11.23 -17.83 -3.85
N VAL A 202 -10.04 -17.46 -4.37
CA VAL A 202 -9.03 -18.45 -4.76
C VAL A 202 -8.45 -19.13 -3.53
N THR A 203 -8.82 -20.40 -3.31
CA THR A 203 -8.39 -21.17 -2.15
C THR A 203 -7.32 -22.19 -2.52
N ILE A 204 -6.04 -21.80 -2.43
CA ILE A 204 -4.89 -22.69 -2.71
C ILE A 204 -3.84 -22.51 -1.62
N GLY A 205 -3.33 -23.62 -1.08
CA GLY A 205 -2.30 -23.56 -0.04
C GLY A 205 -2.76 -22.79 1.21
N GLY A 206 -4.06 -22.79 1.51
CA GLY A 206 -4.67 -22.00 2.59
C GLY A 206 -4.84 -20.50 2.30
N GLY A 207 -4.39 -20.01 1.15
CA GLY A 207 -4.66 -18.64 0.71
C GLY A 207 -6.12 -18.43 0.33
N LYS A 208 -6.60 -17.19 0.37
CA LYS A 208 -7.89 -16.73 -0.17
C LYS A 208 -7.66 -15.37 -0.83
N PHE A 209 -7.56 -15.34 -2.15
CA PHE A 209 -7.20 -14.10 -2.86
C PHE A 209 -7.90 -13.91 -4.20
N ILE A 210 -7.87 -12.67 -4.71
CA ILE A 210 -8.10 -12.30 -6.12
C ILE A 210 -6.75 -11.79 -6.66
N PRO A 211 -6.14 -12.45 -7.65
CA PRO A 211 -4.94 -11.94 -8.28
C PRO A 211 -5.28 -10.75 -9.17
N TRP A 212 -4.35 -9.82 -9.31
CA TRP A 212 -4.44 -8.73 -10.30
C TRP A 212 -3.06 -8.40 -10.84
N ALA A 213 -3.03 -7.89 -12.07
CA ALA A 213 -1.83 -7.36 -12.68
C ALA A 213 -2.15 -6.20 -13.65
N GLU A 214 -1.17 -5.34 -13.82
CA GLU A 214 -1.20 -4.20 -14.73
C GLU A 214 0.08 -4.20 -15.55
N GLU A 215 -0.05 -4.02 -16.85
CA GLU A 215 1.09 -3.77 -17.72
C GLU A 215 1.78 -2.46 -17.32
N ARG A 216 3.10 -2.53 -17.14
CA ARG A 216 3.88 -1.32 -16.89
C ARG A 216 3.83 -0.44 -18.13
N SER A 217 3.49 0.81 -17.91
CA SER A 217 3.45 1.85 -18.93
C SER A 217 4.22 3.08 -18.48
N ASP A 218 4.31 4.06 -19.37
CA ASP A 218 4.84 5.41 -19.09
C ASP A 218 3.94 6.23 -18.15
N LEU A 219 2.75 5.73 -17.83
CA LEU A 219 1.82 6.38 -16.93
C LEU A 219 2.33 6.39 -15.48
N SER A 220 2.61 7.59 -14.98
CA SER A 220 3.00 7.76 -13.58
C SER A 220 1.82 7.50 -12.63
N LEU A 221 2.07 6.71 -11.58
CA LEU A 221 1.16 6.57 -10.43
C LEU A 221 1.24 7.76 -9.45
N LYS A 222 2.09 8.75 -9.72
CA LYS A 222 2.22 9.94 -8.89
C LYS A 222 0.87 10.64 -8.77
N GLY A 223 0.46 10.92 -7.54
CA GLY A 223 -0.82 11.56 -7.27
C GLY A 223 -2.02 10.61 -7.24
N ILE A 224 -1.86 9.31 -7.51
CA ILE A 224 -2.94 8.33 -7.29
C ILE A 224 -2.82 7.82 -5.85
N TYR A 225 -3.50 8.51 -4.92
CA TYR A 225 -3.36 8.28 -3.48
C TYR A 225 -4.23 7.13 -2.99
N TRP A 226 -3.73 5.91 -3.18
CA TRP A 226 -4.44 4.67 -2.86
C TRP A 226 -3.65 3.65 -2.03
N GLY A 227 -2.44 4.01 -1.64
CA GLY A 227 -1.50 3.09 -1.02
C GLY A 227 -1.55 3.26 0.47
N SER A 228 -2.19 2.31 1.15
CA SER A 228 -2.23 2.21 2.61
C SER A 228 -1.32 1.07 3.06
N HIS A 229 -0.19 1.41 3.67
CA HIS A 229 0.67 0.43 4.32
C HIS A 229 0.42 0.51 5.81
N ASN A 230 0.05 -0.59 6.45
CA ASN A 230 -0.21 -0.60 7.88
C ASN A 230 0.38 -1.82 8.57
N ASP A 231 0.74 -1.63 9.83
CA ASP A 231 1.19 -2.68 10.74
C ASP A 231 0.71 -2.39 12.16
N ARG A 232 0.62 -3.41 13.01
CA ARG A 232 0.00 -3.31 14.34
C ARG A 232 0.87 -3.98 15.39
N GLU A 233 1.03 -3.33 16.53
CA GLU A 233 1.74 -3.89 17.68
C GLU A 233 1.06 -3.46 18.99
N GLY A 234 0.48 -4.45 19.68
CA GLY A 234 -0.35 -4.19 20.86
C GLY A 234 -1.58 -3.34 20.50
N ASP A 235 -1.72 -2.21 21.17
CA ASP A 235 -2.82 -1.26 20.94
C ASP A 235 -2.50 -0.19 19.87
N PHE A 236 -1.27 -0.19 19.36
CA PHE A 236 -0.78 0.81 18.42
C PHE A 236 -0.83 0.27 16.99
N CYS A 237 -1.39 1.07 16.10
CA CYS A 237 -1.41 0.84 14.67
C CYS A 237 -0.59 1.93 14.00
N PHE A 238 0.31 1.52 13.11
CA PHE A 238 1.12 2.41 12.28
C PHE A 238 0.59 2.35 10.87
N THR A 239 0.37 3.50 10.23
CA THR A 239 -0.11 3.55 8.85
C THR A 239 0.61 4.64 8.07
N SER A 240 0.92 4.35 6.81
CA SER A 240 1.36 5.34 5.82
C SER A 240 0.37 5.36 4.67
N PHE A 241 -0.19 6.53 4.37
CA PHE A 241 -1.17 6.69 3.30
C PHE A 241 -0.70 7.66 2.22
N GLY A 242 -0.79 7.28 0.96
CA GLY A 242 -0.13 7.99 -0.14
C GLY A 242 -0.25 7.30 -1.49
N ASP A 243 0.63 7.63 -2.43
CA ASP A 243 0.72 6.93 -3.71
C ASP A 243 1.78 5.82 -3.72
N HIS A 244 1.73 4.94 -4.71
CA HIS A 244 2.76 3.91 -4.93
C HIS A 244 3.92 4.40 -5.81
N PHE A 245 3.93 5.66 -6.23
CA PHE A 245 5.05 6.25 -6.96
C PHE A 245 6.24 6.54 -6.04
N SER A 246 5.97 6.91 -4.79
CA SER A 246 6.99 7.15 -3.76
C SER A 246 7.52 5.89 -3.08
N LEU A 247 7.39 4.72 -3.69
CA LEU A 247 7.99 3.50 -3.14
C LEU A 247 9.51 3.46 -3.43
N PRO A 248 10.33 3.03 -2.46
CA PRO A 248 9.93 2.66 -1.11
C PRO A 248 9.66 3.88 -0.22
N ARG A 249 8.63 3.77 0.63
CA ARG A 249 8.37 4.76 1.67
C ARG A 249 9.26 4.48 2.88
N TYR A 250 9.38 5.48 3.75
CA TYR A 250 10.17 5.41 4.99
C TYR A 250 9.28 5.63 6.22
N ALA A 251 8.03 5.19 6.19
CA ALA A 251 7.19 5.11 7.39
C ALA A 251 7.45 3.81 8.18
N PHE A 252 6.97 3.72 9.42
CA PHE A 252 7.22 2.53 10.24
C PHE A 252 6.75 1.21 9.63
N PRO A 253 5.57 1.09 8.99
CA PRO A 253 5.20 -0.16 8.33
C PRO A 253 6.26 -0.59 7.31
N ASP A 254 6.70 0.34 6.46
CA ASP A 254 7.71 0.09 5.42
C ASP A 254 9.08 -0.30 5.99
N VAL A 255 9.52 0.39 7.04
CA VAL A 255 10.80 0.12 7.70
C VAL A 255 10.74 -1.22 8.45
N PHE A 256 9.63 -1.49 9.14
CA PHE A 256 9.43 -2.70 9.91
C PHE A 256 9.42 -3.93 9.03
N TRP A 257 8.67 -3.88 7.93
CA TRP A 257 8.64 -4.94 6.91
C TRP A 257 10.02 -5.31 6.40
N ARG A 258 10.89 -4.31 6.21
CA ARG A 258 12.28 -4.54 5.79
C ARG A 258 13.14 -5.18 6.88
N TRP A 259 12.90 -4.86 8.14
CA TRP A 259 13.60 -5.47 9.27
C TRP A 259 13.15 -6.90 9.58
N GLN A 260 11.92 -7.25 9.20
CA GLN A 260 11.43 -8.63 9.29
C GLN A 260 12.00 -9.55 8.22
N LEU A 261 12.57 -9.00 7.13
CA LEU A 261 13.23 -9.82 6.13
C LEU A 261 14.45 -10.52 6.73
N PRO A 262 14.77 -11.76 6.31
CA PRO A 262 15.98 -12.44 6.74
C PRO A 262 17.19 -11.54 6.46
N THR A 263 17.80 -11.04 7.53
CA THR A 263 19.01 -10.22 7.37
C THR A 263 20.13 -11.10 6.85
N HIS A 264 21.12 -10.50 6.18
CA HIS A 264 22.37 -11.19 5.86
C HIS A 264 23.05 -11.84 7.08
N ALA A 265 22.73 -11.39 8.29
CA ALA A 265 23.19 -12.02 9.52
C ALA A 265 22.47 -13.35 9.79
N VAL A 266 21.14 -13.40 9.64
CA VAL A 266 20.35 -14.64 9.79
C VAL A 266 20.70 -15.67 8.72
N SER A 267 21.01 -15.24 7.49
CA SER A 267 21.43 -16.15 6.42
C SER A 267 22.76 -16.84 6.68
N LYS A 268 23.56 -16.36 7.64
CA LYS A 268 24.85 -16.95 8.06
C LYS A 268 24.71 -17.86 9.28
N VAL A 269 23.53 -17.91 9.89
CA VAL A 269 23.23 -18.81 11.02
C VAL A 269 22.94 -20.22 10.47
N SER A 270 23.44 -21.26 11.14
CA SER A 270 23.13 -22.64 10.77
C SER A 270 21.62 -22.90 10.69
N ASP A 271 21.16 -23.70 9.73
CA ASP A 271 19.73 -24.00 9.52
C ASP A 271 19.01 -24.47 10.79
N ARG A 272 19.71 -25.19 11.67
CA ARG A 272 19.17 -25.66 12.95
C ARG A 272 18.80 -24.52 13.92
N LEU A 273 19.57 -23.43 13.92
CA LEU A 273 19.37 -22.28 14.82
C LEU A 273 18.52 -21.17 14.21
N LYS A 274 18.42 -21.13 12.87
CA LYS A 274 17.72 -20.10 12.12
C LYS A 274 16.30 -19.82 12.63
N PRO A 275 15.42 -20.82 12.89
CA PRO A 275 14.07 -20.54 13.39
C PRO A 275 14.05 -19.87 14.76
N ALA A 276 15.00 -20.21 15.64
CA ALA A 276 15.08 -19.63 16.99
C ALA A 276 15.56 -18.17 16.93
N VAL A 277 16.58 -17.90 16.11
CA VAL A 277 17.10 -16.54 15.89
C VAL A 277 16.03 -15.65 15.24
N GLU A 278 15.32 -16.15 14.23
CA GLU A 278 14.23 -15.40 13.59
C GLU A 278 13.08 -15.10 14.55
N ARG A 279 12.76 -16.00 15.48
CA ARG A 279 11.76 -15.73 16.54
C ARG A 279 12.25 -14.65 17.50
N ALA A 280 13.49 -14.75 17.98
CA ALA A 280 14.07 -13.76 18.91
C ALA A 280 14.16 -12.36 18.27
N MET A 281 14.64 -12.27 17.04
CA MET A 281 14.70 -10.99 16.31
C MET A 281 13.30 -10.40 16.09
N ARG A 282 12.31 -11.20 15.67
CA ARG A 282 10.93 -10.73 15.54
C ARG A 282 10.40 -10.19 16.86
N GLN A 283 10.63 -10.87 17.98
CA GLN A 283 10.19 -10.40 19.29
C GLN A 283 10.86 -9.09 19.69
N MET A 284 12.17 -8.95 19.45
CA MET A 284 12.92 -7.71 19.72
C MET A 284 12.37 -6.54 18.91
N ILE A 285 12.16 -6.73 17.61
CA ILE A 285 11.64 -5.67 16.73
C ILE A 285 10.21 -5.29 17.15
N ARG A 286 9.35 -6.26 17.48
CA ARG A 286 8.01 -5.99 18.00
C ARG A 286 8.03 -5.20 19.31
N GLY A 287 8.95 -5.54 20.23
CA GLY A 287 9.17 -4.77 21.45
C GLY A 287 9.50 -3.30 21.15
N MET A 288 10.45 -3.07 20.24
CA MET A 288 10.84 -1.74 19.80
C MET A 288 9.67 -0.94 19.17
N ILE A 289 8.87 -1.57 18.30
CA ILE A 289 7.71 -0.90 17.67
C ILE A 289 6.65 -0.53 18.72
N ARG A 290 6.42 -1.39 19.71
CA ARG A 290 5.54 -1.07 20.84
C ARG A 290 6.02 0.16 21.61
N GLN A 291 7.32 0.24 21.85
CA GLN A 291 7.95 1.37 22.53
C GLN A 291 7.83 2.66 21.74
N VAL A 292 8.03 2.60 20.42
CA VAL A 292 7.72 3.73 19.53
C VAL A 292 6.26 4.18 19.67
N GLY A 293 5.31 3.24 19.70
CA GLY A 293 3.89 3.54 19.87
C GLY A 293 3.61 4.31 21.17
N ARG A 294 4.22 3.87 22.28
CA ARG A 294 4.13 4.56 23.58
C ARG A 294 4.69 5.97 23.53
N ILE A 295 5.87 6.17 22.93
CA ILE A 295 6.48 7.51 22.76
C ILE A 295 5.54 8.43 21.96
N MET A 296 5.03 7.96 20.83
CA MET A 296 4.14 8.76 19.98
C MET A 296 2.85 9.16 20.70
N PHE A 297 2.26 8.25 21.49
CA PHE A 297 1.10 8.57 22.33
C PHE A 297 1.42 9.52 23.48
N ALA A 298 2.58 9.40 24.12
CA ALA A 298 3.02 10.34 25.15
C ALA A 298 3.22 11.76 24.59
N LEU A 299 3.70 11.87 23.35
CA LEU A 299 3.92 13.13 22.63
C LEU A 299 2.63 13.74 22.04
N ARG A 300 1.53 12.99 21.97
CA ARG A 300 0.23 13.49 21.48
C ARG A 300 -0.27 14.66 22.34
N ASP A 301 -0.07 14.58 23.64
CA ASP A 301 -0.57 15.53 24.63
C ASP A 301 0.41 16.71 24.87
N GLY A 302 1.28 16.98 23.90
CA GLY A 302 2.20 18.11 23.87
C GLY A 302 3.67 17.72 24.01
N GLU A 303 4.53 18.73 24.00
CA GLU A 303 5.97 18.53 24.00
C GLU A 303 6.47 17.90 25.31
N ARG A 304 7.49 17.05 25.22
CA ARG A 304 8.11 16.37 26.37
C ARG A 304 9.63 16.35 26.26
N THR A 305 10.31 16.44 27.38
CA THR A 305 11.76 16.22 27.50
C THR A 305 12.09 14.73 27.44
N LEU A 306 13.36 14.39 27.22
CA LEU A 306 13.83 13.00 27.30
C LEU A 306 13.48 12.36 28.66
N ALA A 307 13.69 13.08 29.76
CA ALA A 307 13.43 12.59 31.12
C ALA A 307 11.94 12.34 31.41
N GLU A 308 11.05 13.20 30.89
CA GLU A 308 9.60 12.97 30.99
C GLU A 308 9.18 11.74 30.19
N LEU A 309 9.73 11.56 28.98
CA LEU A 309 9.42 10.40 28.15
C LEU A 309 9.90 9.10 28.78
N THR A 310 11.16 9.02 29.23
CA THR A 310 11.72 7.82 29.88
C THR A 310 10.88 7.37 31.08
N HIS A 311 10.41 8.34 31.88
CA HIS A 311 9.51 8.06 33.00
C HIS A 311 8.13 7.59 32.52
N LEU A 312 7.51 8.27 31.54
CA LEU A 312 6.16 7.94 31.06
C LEU A 312 6.06 6.60 30.34
N VAL A 313 7.09 6.23 29.56
CA VAL A 313 7.10 4.99 28.78
C VAL A 313 7.83 3.83 29.46
N GLU A 314 8.35 4.07 30.67
CA GLU A 314 9.13 3.13 31.49
C GLU A 314 10.31 2.55 30.69
N MET A 315 11.19 3.42 30.23
CA MET A 315 12.30 3.10 29.34
C MET A 315 13.61 3.72 29.82
N ASP A 316 14.71 3.03 29.56
CA ASP A 316 16.06 3.56 29.72
C ASP A 316 16.28 4.82 28.85
N ALA A 317 17.10 5.75 29.34
CA ALA A 317 17.38 7.01 28.66
C ALA A 317 18.16 6.85 27.36
N GLU A 318 19.06 5.86 27.29
CA GLU A 318 19.84 5.57 26.08
C GLU A 318 18.93 5.04 24.97
N GLU A 319 18.10 4.04 25.27
CA GLU A 319 17.08 3.48 24.37
C GLU A 319 16.09 4.55 23.91
N ALA A 320 15.55 5.35 24.84
CA ALA A 320 14.62 6.43 24.50
C ALA A 320 15.26 7.45 23.55
N ASN A 321 16.51 7.85 23.82
CA ASN A 321 17.23 8.78 22.96
C ASN A 321 17.54 8.19 21.58
N ALA A 322 17.89 6.89 21.49
CA ALA A 322 18.09 6.20 20.23
C ALA A 322 16.80 6.14 19.39
N LEU A 323 15.66 5.82 20.01
CA LEU A 323 14.36 5.80 19.35
C LEU A 323 13.91 7.21 18.91
N LEU A 324 14.08 8.22 19.75
CA LEU A 324 13.78 9.61 19.38
C LEU A 324 14.65 10.11 18.24
N THR A 325 15.92 9.70 18.20
CA THR A 325 16.82 10.00 17.09
C THR A 325 16.32 9.36 15.79
N LEU A 326 15.94 8.09 15.83
CA LEU A 326 15.33 7.41 14.69
C LEU A 326 14.04 8.10 14.24
N LEU A 327 13.13 8.38 15.18
CA LEU A 327 11.85 9.07 14.93
C LEU A 327 12.04 10.43 14.30
N GLY A 328 13.07 11.17 14.73
CA GLY A 328 13.47 12.44 14.11
C GLY A 328 13.98 12.28 12.69
N LYS A 329 14.75 11.22 12.40
CA LYS A 329 15.20 10.95 11.02
C LYS A 329 14.04 10.56 10.10
N LEU A 330 12.98 9.96 10.62
CA LEU A 330 11.79 9.53 9.89
C LEU A 330 10.66 10.58 9.85
N GLU A 331 10.86 11.79 10.38
CA GLU A 331 9.85 12.87 10.48
C GLU A 331 8.58 12.50 11.27
N TYR A 332 8.72 11.62 12.27
CA TYR A 332 7.65 11.33 13.24
C TYR A 332 7.68 12.30 14.41
N VAL A 333 8.88 12.74 14.81
CA VAL A 333 9.13 13.60 15.97
C VAL A 333 10.07 14.72 15.55
N GLU A 334 9.89 15.90 16.14
CA GLU A 334 10.79 17.04 15.95
C GLU A 334 11.35 17.46 17.32
N LYS A 335 12.65 17.82 17.36
CA LYS A 335 13.32 18.30 18.57
C LYS A 335 13.39 19.83 18.57
N HIS A 336 12.86 20.47 19.61
CA HIS A 336 12.81 21.92 19.84
C HIS A 336 13.53 22.22 21.16
N GLY A 337 14.81 22.63 21.07
CA GLY A 337 15.67 22.72 22.25
C GLY A 337 15.80 21.35 22.92
N GLU A 338 15.46 21.24 24.20
CA GLU A 338 15.47 19.97 24.96
C GLU A 338 14.16 19.18 24.90
N ARG A 339 13.16 19.69 24.17
CA ARG A 339 11.83 19.07 24.09
C ARG A 339 11.62 18.41 22.74
N PHE A 340 10.79 17.39 22.74
CA PHE A 340 10.37 16.64 21.57
C PHE A 340 8.87 16.86 21.36
N ARG A 341 8.44 16.97 20.11
CA ARG A 341 7.03 17.11 19.73
C ARG A 341 6.68 16.13 18.62
N SER A 342 5.43 15.65 18.60
CA SER A 342 4.94 14.81 17.51
C SER A 342 4.80 15.63 16.22
N GLN A 343 5.38 15.15 15.14
CA GLN A 343 5.19 15.68 13.79
C GLN A 343 4.19 14.82 12.99
N ALA A 344 4.18 13.50 13.24
CA ALA A 344 3.16 12.61 12.69
C ALA A 344 1.81 12.78 13.40
N LEU A 345 0.72 12.48 12.70
CA LEU A 345 -0.61 12.46 13.29
C LEU A 345 -0.70 11.31 14.31
N VAL A 346 -1.25 11.60 15.50
CA VAL A 346 -1.57 10.57 16.49
C VAL A 346 -3.06 10.62 16.83
N LEU A 347 -3.77 9.52 16.56
CA LEU A 347 -5.20 9.36 16.87
C LEU A 347 -5.37 8.39 18.04
N SER A 348 -5.94 8.85 19.14
CA SER A 348 -6.22 8.04 20.33
C SER A 348 -7.69 7.70 20.45
N GLU A 349 -8.05 6.90 21.45
CA GLU A 349 -9.44 6.62 21.82
C GLU A 349 -10.29 7.89 22.02
N ARG A 350 -9.68 8.98 22.50
CA ARG A 350 -10.35 10.29 22.70
C ARG A 350 -10.88 10.87 21.39
N ASP A 351 -10.31 10.48 20.26
CA ASP A 351 -10.69 10.95 18.93
C ASP A 351 -11.82 10.10 18.30
N GLY A 352 -12.26 9.03 18.98
CA GLY A 352 -13.19 8.04 18.45
C GLY A 352 -14.49 8.62 17.91
N ALA A 353 -15.16 9.49 18.66
CA ALA A 353 -16.41 10.10 18.23
C ALA A 353 -16.26 10.96 16.96
N MET A 354 -15.14 11.68 16.83
CA MET A 354 -14.83 12.47 15.63
C MET A 354 -14.53 11.55 14.44
N VAL A 355 -13.68 10.53 14.64
CA VAL A 355 -13.30 9.58 13.59
C VAL A 355 -14.51 8.83 13.05
N GLN A 356 -15.37 8.33 13.93
CA GLN A 356 -16.60 7.62 13.54
C GLN A 356 -17.56 8.51 12.75
N GLN A 357 -17.79 9.75 13.19
CA GLN A 357 -18.67 10.68 12.48
C GLN A 357 -18.11 11.05 11.10
N LEU A 358 -16.80 11.30 10.99
CA LEU A 358 -16.17 11.57 9.69
C LEU A 358 -16.28 10.35 8.75
N ARG A 359 -15.97 9.14 9.25
CA ARG A 359 -16.12 7.90 8.47
C ARG A 359 -17.57 7.67 8.03
N ARG A 360 -18.54 7.99 8.88
CA ARG A 360 -19.97 7.92 8.53
C ARG A 360 -20.34 8.87 7.40
N ILE A 361 -19.86 10.12 7.41
CA ILE A 361 -20.06 11.04 6.29
C ILE A 361 -19.49 10.45 4.99
N GLY A 362 -18.27 9.92 5.05
CA GLY A 362 -17.66 9.29 3.88
C GLY A 362 -18.44 8.07 3.40
N TRP A 363 -18.91 7.20 4.31
CA TRP A 363 -19.77 6.05 3.99
C TRP A 363 -21.04 6.48 3.25
N GLU A 364 -21.80 7.42 3.80
CA GLU A 364 -23.05 7.94 3.20
C GLU A 364 -22.80 8.50 1.80
N VAL A 365 -21.70 9.23 1.62
CA VAL A 365 -21.33 9.82 0.33
C VAL A 365 -20.90 8.75 -0.68
N ILE A 366 -20.08 7.76 -0.27
CA ILE A 366 -19.66 6.66 -1.15
C ILE A 366 -20.88 5.82 -1.56
N GLU A 367 -21.76 5.48 -0.62
CA GLU A 367 -22.95 4.66 -0.88
C GLU A 367 -23.89 5.33 -1.89
N ALA A 368 -24.21 6.61 -1.67
CA ALA A 368 -25.02 7.38 -2.59
C ALA A 368 -24.36 7.50 -3.97
N TRP A 369 -23.05 7.73 -4.02
CA TRP A 369 -22.31 7.82 -5.28
C TRP A 369 -22.30 6.49 -6.04
N LEU A 370 -22.03 5.38 -5.36
CA LEU A 370 -22.03 4.05 -5.98
C LEU A 370 -23.40 3.71 -6.55
N SER A 371 -24.48 3.95 -5.79
CA SER A 371 -25.85 3.71 -6.26
C SER A 371 -26.20 4.49 -7.53
N ALA A 372 -25.63 5.69 -7.70
CA ALA A 372 -25.93 6.55 -8.85
C ALA A 372 -24.98 6.35 -10.05
N ASN A 373 -23.74 5.88 -9.83
CA ASN A 373 -22.68 5.93 -10.85
C ASN A 373 -22.10 4.55 -11.23
N TYR A 374 -22.35 3.49 -10.45
CA TYR A 374 -21.72 2.19 -10.68
C TYR A 374 -22.01 1.62 -12.08
N ASP A 375 -23.28 1.64 -12.51
CA ASP A 375 -23.67 1.07 -13.80
C ASP A 375 -23.13 1.86 -15.00
N ASP A 376 -23.02 3.18 -14.87
CA ASP A 376 -22.40 4.03 -15.90
C ASP A 376 -20.89 3.77 -16.00
N VAL A 377 -20.17 3.71 -14.87
CA VAL A 377 -18.75 3.36 -14.85
C VAL A 377 -18.53 1.95 -15.42
N LYS A 378 -19.40 1.00 -15.08
CA LYS A 378 -19.41 -0.36 -15.64
C LYS A 378 -19.63 -0.36 -17.15
N ALA A 379 -20.59 0.41 -17.65
CA ALA A 379 -20.85 0.51 -19.08
C ALA A 379 -19.65 1.08 -19.84
N GLN A 380 -19.05 2.17 -19.34
CA GLN A 380 -17.86 2.79 -19.94
C GLN A 380 -16.65 1.85 -19.95
N LEU A 381 -16.51 0.99 -18.93
CA LEU A 381 -15.41 0.05 -18.78
C LEU A 381 -15.73 -1.38 -19.24
N SER A 382 -16.89 -1.64 -19.84
CA SER A 382 -17.30 -2.98 -20.31
C SER A 382 -16.31 -3.61 -21.32
N GLY A 383 -15.58 -2.77 -22.05
CA GLY A 383 -14.59 -3.19 -23.04
C GLY A 383 -13.19 -3.47 -22.51
N LEU A 384 -12.92 -3.48 -21.20
CA LEU A 384 -11.58 -3.82 -20.69
C LEU A 384 -11.21 -5.27 -21.03
N THR A 385 -9.91 -5.53 -21.24
CA THR A 385 -9.42 -6.85 -21.70
C THR A 385 -9.95 -8.02 -20.88
N ALA A 386 -9.83 -7.95 -19.55
CA ALA A 386 -10.33 -8.99 -18.64
C ALA A 386 -11.85 -9.23 -18.79
N ILE A 387 -12.64 -8.16 -18.97
CA ILE A 387 -14.10 -8.26 -19.10
C ILE A 387 -14.50 -8.85 -20.45
N ARG A 388 -13.79 -8.49 -21.54
CA ARG A 388 -14.00 -9.11 -22.87
C ARG A 388 -13.78 -10.62 -22.83
N TYR A 389 -12.85 -11.09 -22.00
CA TYR A 389 -12.66 -12.50 -21.69
C TYR A 389 -13.46 -12.96 -20.47
N GLY A 390 -14.65 -12.41 -20.22
CA GLY A 390 -15.61 -12.97 -19.27
C GLY A 390 -15.19 -12.94 -17.78
N VAL A 391 -14.14 -12.21 -17.40
CA VAL A 391 -13.86 -11.96 -15.98
C VAL A 391 -14.98 -11.07 -15.43
N PRO A 392 -15.69 -11.46 -14.35
CA PRO A 392 -16.80 -10.68 -13.83
C PRO A 392 -16.38 -9.25 -13.47
N TYR A 393 -17.22 -8.28 -13.81
CA TYR A 393 -16.93 -6.87 -13.52
C TYR A 393 -16.67 -6.64 -12.03
N SER A 394 -17.40 -7.31 -11.13
CA SER A 394 -17.20 -7.22 -9.68
C SER A 394 -15.80 -7.64 -9.20
N VAL A 395 -15.12 -8.53 -9.93
CA VAL A 395 -13.72 -8.92 -9.64
C VAL A 395 -12.78 -7.80 -10.10
N VAL A 396 -12.99 -7.30 -11.33
CA VAL A 396 -12.21 -6.21 -11.93
C VAL A 396 -12.40 -4.89 -11.18
N PHE A 397 -13.59 -4.67 -10.61
CA PHE A 397 -13.98 -3.45 -9.91
C PHE A 397 -13.12 -3.18 -8.69
N THR A 398 -12.49 -4.20 -8.09
CA THR A 398 -11.51 -4.01 -7.01
C THR A 398 -10.42 -3.02 -7.42
N GLN A 399 -9.80 -3.22 -8.59
CA GLN A 399 -8.71 -2.34 -9.05
C GLN A 399 -9.25 -1.02 -9.60
N ILE A 400 -10.43 -1.02 -10.23
CA ILE A 400 -11.10 0.20 -10.67
C ILE A 400 -11.41 1.12 -9.47
N TRP A 401 -11.88 0.55 -8.36
CA TRP A 401 -12.15 1.29 -7.12
C TRP A 401 -10.91 2.01 -6.62
N HIS A 402 -9.75 1.35 -6.61
CA HIS A 402 -8.47 2.00 -6.29
C HIS A 402 -8.26 3.25 -7.14
N TYR A 403 -8.38 3.16 -8.47
CA TYR A 403 -8.23 4.34 -9.34
C TYR A 403 -9.25 5.44 -9.03
N LEU A 404 -10.50 5.07 -8.74
CA LEU A 404 -11.56 6.02 -8.39
C LEU A 404 -11.21 6.76 -7.09
N PHE A 405 -11.01 6.06 -5.97
CA PHE A 405 -10.76 6.74 -4.71
C PHE A 405 -9.37 7.40 -4.65
N GLY A 406 -8.35 6.82 -5.31
CA GLY A 406 -7.03 7.42 -5.41
C GLY A 406 -7.04 8.74 -6.19
N THR A 407 -7.85 8.82 -7.25
CA THR A 407 -8.06 10.07 -8.01
C THR A 407 -8.91 11.06 -7.23
N ALA A 408 -9.95 10.59 -6.51
CA ALA A 408 -10.76 11.45 -5.64
C ALA A 408 -9.91 12.11 -4.54
N ASN A 409 -9.02 11.34 -3.88
CA ASN A 409 -8.07 11.85 -2.91
C ASN A 409 -7.18 12.95 -3.50
N ARG A 410 -6.69 12.79 -4.74
CA ARG A 410 -5.92 13.83 -5.45
C ARG A 410 -6.72 15.11 -5.63
N GLN A 411 -7.94 15.00 -6.17
CA GLN A 411 -8.79 16.16 -6.41
C GLN A 411 -9.19 16.85 -5.09
N LEU A 412 -9.34 16.10 -3.98
CA LEU A 412 -9.57 16.65 -2.64
C LEU A 412 -8.35 17.40 -2.08
N VAL A 413 -7.14 17.01 -2.44
CA VAL A 413 -5.92 17.81 -2.19
C VAL A 413 -5.96 19.11 -3.02
N GLU A 414 -6.30 19.03 -4.30
CA GLU A 414 -6.32 20.17 -5.22
C GLU A 414 -7.34 21.24 -4.83
N VAL A 415 -8.53 20.85 -4.36
CA VAL A 415 -9.53 21.80 -3.80
C VAL A 415 -9.22 22.21 -2.35
N GLY A 416 -8.06 21.82 -1.83
CA GLY A 416 -7.56 22.21 -0.52
C GLY A 416 -8.34 21.63 0.66
N MET A 417 -9.05 20.52 0.48
CA MET A 417 -9.71 19.78 1.57
C MET A 417 -8.70 18.91 2.33
N PHE A 418 -7.78 18.29 1.60
CA PHE A 418 -6.74 17.43 2.16
C PHE A 418 -5.37 18.10 2.14
N VAL A 419 -4.45 17.57 2.96
CA VAL A 419 -3.04 17.98 2.96
C VAL A 419 -2.35 17.38 1.73
N ASP A 420 -1.46 18.15 1.11
CA ASP A 420 -0.64 17.67 -0.01
C ASP A 420 0.52 16.78 0.51
N PRO A 421 0.57 15.48 0.14
CA PRO A 421 1.70 14.60 0.47
C PRO A 421 3.02 15.00 -0.21
N TYR A 422 2.99 15.89 -1.22
CA TYR A 422 4.17 16.41 -1.93
C TYR A 422 4.58 17.82 -1.52
N ALA A 423 3.98 18.38 -0.47
CA ALA A 423 4.30 19.72 0.03
C ALA A 423 5.82 19.94 0.15
N LEU A 424 6.28 21.14 -0.23
CA LEU A 424 7.72 21.45 -0.37
C LEU A 424 8.52 21.28 0.92
N ASN A 425 7.87 21.43 2.07
CA ASN A 425 8.47 21.32 3.40
C ASN A 425 8.58 19.88 3.93
N ARG A 426 8.20 18.86 3.15
CA ARG A 426 8.34 17.45 3.53
C ARG A 426 9.62 16.86 2.97
N ARG A 427 10.42 16.20 3.80
CA ARG A 427 11.58 15.42 3.34
C ARG A 427 11.14 14.16 2.61
N TYR A 428 10.20 13.43 3.19
CA TYR A 428 9.62 12.24 2.58
C TYR A 428 8.29 12.61 1.91
N LYS A 429 8.23 12.47 0.58
CA LYS A 429 7.09 12.90 -0.23
C LYS A 429 6.21 11.74 -0.68
N GLY A 430 4.96 12.05 -0.99
CA GLY A 430 3.98 11.13 -1.57
C GLY A 430 3.29 10.22 -0.56
N PHE A 431 3.52 10.39 0.75
CA PHE A 431 2.75 9.74 1.80
C PHE A 431 2.68 10.59 3.08
N ILE A 432 1.71 10.28 3.93
CA ILE A 432 1.53 10.85 5.27
C ILE A 432 1.53 9.71 6.29
N PRO A 433 2.41 9.73 7.30
CA PRO A 433 2.36 8.76 8.41
C PRO A 433 1.31 9.14 9.45
N VAL A 434 0.70 8.13 10.05
CA VAL A 434 -0.19 8.24 11.22
C VAL A 434 0.07 7.08 12.17
N VAL A 435 0.02 7.37 13.47
CA VAL A 435 -0.07 6.36 14.53
C VAL A 435 -1.46 6.46 15.16
N TRP A 436 -2.14 5.35 15.33
CA TRP A 436 -3.52 5.36 15.83
C TRP A 436 -3.81 4.19 16.76
N HIS A 437 -4.80 4.36 17.63
CA HIS A 437 -5.19 3.33 18.60
C HIS A 437 -6.10 2.30 17.95
N LYS A 438 -5.86 1.00 18.16
CA LYS A 438 -6.57 -0.10 17.47
C LYS A 438 -8.10 -0.01 17.54
N SER A 439 -8.66 0.58 18.61
CA SER A 439 -10.12 0.74 18.77
C SER A 439 -10.76 1.68 17.75
N LEU A 440 -9.97 2.47 17.01
CA LEU A 440 -10.47 3.34 15.95
C LEU A 440 -10.63 2.61 14.60
N GLY A 441 -10.18 1.36 14.49
CA GLY A 441 -10.15 0.61 13.24
C GLY A 441 -11.54 0.15 12.82
N ASP A 442 -12.37 -0.21 13.80
CA ASP A 442 -13.70 -0.73 13.54
C ASP A 442 -14.71 0.42 13.44
N LEU A 443 -15.44 0.46 12.33
CA LEU A 443 -16.56 1.38 12.11
C LEU A 443 -17.85 0.89 12.77
N ARG A 444 -17.89 -0.42 13.11
CA ARG A 444 -19.07 -1.15 13.56
C ARG A 444 -19.07 -1.36 15.07
#